data_AF-A0A846PE30-F1
#
_entry.id   AF-A0A846PE30-F1
#
_cell.length_a   1.000
_cell.length_b   1.000
_cell.length_c   1.000
_cell.angle_alpha   90.00
_cell.angle_beta   90.00
_cell.angle_gamma   90.00
#
_symmetry.space_group_name_H-M   'P 1'
#
loop_
_entity.id
_entity.type
_entity.pdbx_description
1 polymer ?
#
loop_
_entity_poly.entity_id
_entity_poly.type
_entity_poly.pdbx_seq_one_letter_code
_entity_poly.pdbx_strand_id
1 'polypeptide(L)'
;WFHQPWRVLTDILELQKISPWELDLAELVNGFIGRLLTAEYIDFRICGRALLSAAILLRLKTEYLLEFGREEEEIIRVIEEDIFLPPIRPPFRRNIRPTSSAEFLEAL
;
A
#
# COMPACT_ATOMS: atom_id res chain seq x y z
N TRP A 1 21.24 -15.38 22.39
CA TRP A 1 21.11 -14.61 21.13
C TRP A 1 21.11 -15.49 19.88
N PHE A 2 21.96 -16.51 19.78
CA PHE A 2 22.12 -17.35 18.57
C PHE A 2 21.11 -18.50 18.38
N HIS A 3 20.13 -18.64 19.27
CA HIS A 3 19.08 -19.64 19.14
C HIS A 3 17.89 -19.05 18.39
N GLN A 4 17.19 -19.88 17.61
CA GLN A 4 15.89 -19.49 17.06
C GLN A 4 14.92 -19.15 18.22
N PRO A 5 14.04 -18.15 18.07
CA PRO A 5 13.72 -17.38 16.86
C PRO A 5 14.64 -16.17 16.60
N TRP A 6 15.42 -15.71 17.60
CA TRP A 6 16.17 -14.44 17.54
C TRP A 6 17.34 -14.43 16.54
N ARG A 7 17.79 -15.61 16.12
CA ARG A 7 18.88 -15.76 15.16
C ARG A 7 18.60 -14.99 13.87
N VAL A 8 17.34 -14.96 13.43
CA VAL A 8 16.91 -14.25 12.21
C VAL A 8 17.23 -12.76 12.27
N LEU A 9 17.07 -12.10 13.41
CA LEU A 9 17.42 -10.68 13.54
C LEU A 9 18.94 -10.45 13.53
N THR A 10 19.72 -11.42 13.98
CA THR A 10 21.17 -11.22 14.16
C THR A 10 21.99 -11.69 12.95
N ASP A 11 21.44 -12.60 12.16
CA ASP A 11 22.11 -13.23 11.02
C ASP A 11 21.44 -12.86 9.68
N ILE A 12 22.16 -12.11 8.86
CA ILE A 12 21.71 -11.65 7.55
C ILE A 12 21.56 -12.81 6.55
N LEU A 13 22.35 -13.87 6.69
CA LEU A 13 22.24 -15.04 5.79
C LEU A 13 20.92 -15.78 5.99
N GLU A 14 20.44 -15.84 7.22
CA GLU A 14 19.12 -16.40 7.54
C GLU A 14 18.00 -15.45 7.11
N LEU A 15 18.21 -14.14 7.27
CA LEU A 15 17.28 -13.11 6.82
C LEU A 15 16.95 -13.21 5.33
N GLN A 16 17.95 -13.46 4.48
CA GLN A 16 17.78 -13.53 3.02
C GLN A 16 17.02 -14.78 2.55
N LYS A 17 16.94 -15.82 3.37
CA LYS A 17 16.24 -17.07 3.02
C LYS A 17 14.74 -17.00 3.29
N ILE A 18 14.29 -16.01 4.07
CA ILE A 18 12.94 -15.90 4.59
C ILE A 18 12.18 -14.87 3.75
N SER A 19 10.94 -15.17 3.36
CA SER A 19 10.10 -14.19 2.70
C SER A 19 9.70 -13.10 3.72
N PRO A 20 9.77 -11.80 3.38
CA PRO A 20 9.50 -10.73 4.36
C PRO A 20 8.12 -10.84 5.02
N TRP A 21 7.13 -11.36 4.29
CA TRP A 21 5.72 -11.42 4.71
C TRP A 21 5.38 -12.59 5.63
N GLU A 22 6.13 -13.70 5.59
CA GLU A 22 5.94 -14.83 6.51
C GLU A 22 6.35 -14.51 7.95
N LEU A 23 7.14 -13.43 8.14
CA LEU A 23 7.70 -13.08 9.43
C LEU A 23 6.91 -11.96 10.11
N ASP A 24 6.35 -12.25 11.29
CA ASP A 24 5.85 -11.23 12.22
C ASP A 24 7.04 -10.53 12.91
N LEU A 25 7.49 -9.45 12.27
CA LEU A 25 8.59 -8.63 12.78
C LEU A 25 8.26 -7.99 14.14
N ALA A 26 6.99 -7.67 14.41
CA ALA A 26 6.60 -7.01 15.64
C ALA A 26 6.73 -7.96 16.83
N GLU A 27 6.20 -9.18 16.70
CA GLU A 27 6.35 -10.22 17.72
C GLU A 27 7.83 -10.54 17.97
N LEU A 28 8.62 -10.66 16.90
CA LEU A 28 10.01 -11.06 16.97
C LEU A 28 10.92 -9.95 17.57
N VAL A 29 10.63 -8.68 17.29
CA VAL A 29 11.34 -7.56 17.94
C VAL A 29 10.90 -7.42 19.41
N ASN A 30 9.61 -7.51 19.71
CA ASN A 30 9.10 -7.41 21.08
C ASN A 30 9.65 -8.51 21.98
N GLY A 31 9.68 -9.76 21.49
CA GLY A 31 10.27 -10.85 22.25
C GLY A 31 11.79 -10.75 22.40
N PHE A 32 12.48 -10.17 21.41
CA PHE A 32 13.91 -9.88 21.51
C PHE A 32 14.19 -8.83 22.59
N ILE A 33 13.39 -7.76 22.65
CA ILE A 33 13.46 -6.73 23.70
C ILE A 33 13.12 -7.33 25.06
N GLY A 34 12.08 -8.15 25.16
CA GLY A 34 11.73 -8.86 26.40
C GLY A 34 12.90 -9.69 26.93
N ARG A 35 13.62 -10.41 26.05
CA ARG A 35 14.84 -11.12 26.42
C ARG A 35 15.97 -10.21 26.87
N LEU A 36 16.17 -9.07 26.22
CA LEU A 36 17.16 -8.08 26.64
C LEU A 36 16.90 -7.56 28.05
N LEU A 37 15.64 -7.30 28.39
CA LEU A 37 15.25 -6.80 29.72
C LEU A 37 15.43 -7.85 30.83
N THR A 38 15.28 -9.13 30.50
CA THR A 38 15.51 -10.23 31.46
C THR A 38 16.97 -10.64 31.59
N ALA A 39 17.85 -10.18 30.70
CA ALA A 39 19.25 -10.58 30.69
C ALA A 39 20.05 -9.79 31.73
N GLU A 40 20.85 -10.48 32.53
CA GLU A 40 21.79 -9.87 33.49
C GLU A 40 22.90 -9.08 32.79
N TYR A 41 23.23 -9.45 31.54
CA TYR A 41 24.22 -8.78 30.71
C TYR A 41 23.72 -8.61 29.26
N ILE A 42 23.84 -7.40 28.74
CA ILE A 42 23.42 -7.02 27.39
C ILE A 42 24.66 -6.78 26.52
N ASP A 43 24.77 -7.53 25.42
CA ASP A 43 25.78 -7.24 24.39
C ASP A 43 25.19 -6.32 23.32
N PHE A 44 25.56 -5.03 23.38
CA PHE A 44 25.08 -4.01 22.44
C PHE A 44 25.44 -4.29 20.97
N ARG A 45 26.49 -5.08 20.70
CA ARG A 45 26.87 -5.43 19.31
C ARG A 45 25.80 -6.29 18.66
N ILE A 46 25.20 -7.18 19.45
CA ILE A 46 24.10 -8.04 19.02
C ILE A 46 22.85 -7.21 18.80
N CYS A 47 22.56 -6.25 19.69
CA CYS A 47 21.46 -5.30 19.52
C CYS A 47 21.60 -4.47 18.25
N GLY A 48 22.81 -3.98 17.95
CA GLY A 48 23.08 -3.21 16.72
C GLY A 48 22.84 -4.04 15.46
N ARG A 49 23.26 -5.31 15.45
CA ARG A 49 22.96 -6.24 14.34
C ARG A 49 21.47 -6.50 14.21
N ALA A 50 20.78 -6.74 15.33
CA ALA A 50 19.34 -6.96 15.35
C ALA A 50 18.56 -5.75 14.81
N LEU A 51 18.94 -4.55 15.23
CA LEU A 51 18.37 -3.29 14.74
C LEU A 51 18.57 -3.12 13.23
N LEU A 52 19.79 -3.35 12.75
CA LEU A 52 20.10 -3.24 11.32
C LEU A 52 19.26 -4.20 10.49
N SER A 53 19.18 -5.48 10.88
CA SER A 53 18.36 -6.46 10.17
C SER A 53 16.89 -6.11 10.20
N ALA A 54 16.36 -5.59 11.31
CA ALA A 54 14.98 -5.13 11.40
C ALA A 54 14.73 -3.94 10.45
N ALA A 55 15.65 -2.98 10.36
CA ALA A 55 15.55 -1.85 9.42
C ALA A 55 15.60 -2.32 7.95
N ILE A 56 16.45 -3.30 7.64
CA ILE A 56 16.52 -3.91 6.29
C ILE A 56 15.20 -4.61 5.96
N LEU A 57 14.65 -5.43 6.88
CA LEU A 57 13.35 -6.08 6.68
C LEU A 57 12.22 -5.07 6.47
N LEU A 58 12.21 -3.99 7.26
CA LEU A 58 11.22 -2.94 7.11
C LEU A 58 11.32 -2.28 5.74
N ARG A 59 12.54 -1.97 5.28
CA ARG A 59 12.77 -1.42 3.94
C ARG A 59 12.24 -2.34 2.85
N LEU A 60 12.55 -3.64 2.93
CA LEU A 60 12.07 -4.64 1.96
C LEU A 60 10.54 -4.69 1.96
N LYS A 61 9.89 -4.74 3.13
CA LYS A 61 8.42 -4.73 3.21
C LYS A 61 7.82 -3.49 2.55
N THR A 62 8.42 -2.31 2.79
CA THR A 62 7.93 -1.07 2.17
C THR A 62 8.16 -1.04 0.66
N GLU A 63 9.30 -1.56 0.18
CA GLU A 63 9.57 -1.68 -1.26
C GLU A 63 8.53 -2.58 -1.93
N TYR A 64 8.26 -3.77 -1.38
CA TYR A 64 7.21 -4.65 -1.86
C TYR A 64 5.84 -3.98 -1.88
N LEU A 65 5.46 -3.30 -0.78
CA LEU A 65 4.16 -2.63 -0.69
C LEU A 65 4.00 -1.53 -1.76
N LEU A 66 5.08 -0.80 -2.06
CA LEU A 66 5.09 0.22 -3.11
C LEU A 66 4.98 -0.40 -4.51
N GLU A 67 5.64 -1.52 -4.76
CA GLU A 67 5.51 -2.27 -6.02
C GLU A 67 4.08 -2.75 -6.24
N PHE A 68 3.46 -3.38 -5.22
CA PHE A 68 2.06 -3.79 -5.29
C PHE A 68 1.10 -2.63 -5.56
N GLY A 69 1.30 -1.48 -4.90
CA GLY A 69 0.49 -0.30 -5.15
C GLY A 69 0.63 0.24 -6.57
N ARG A 70 1.84 0.15 -7.16
CA ARG A 70 2.08 0.58 -8.54
C ARG A 70 1.42 -0.35 -9.56
N GLU A 71 1.45 -1.65 -9.35
CA GLU A 71 0.73 -2.62 -10.20
C GLU A 71 -0.78 -2.37 -10.19
N GLU A 72 -1.36 -2.08 -9.02
CA GLU A 72 -2.78 -1.73 -8.90
C GLU A 72 -3.12 -0.45 -9.68
N GLU A 73 -2.29 0.60 -9.58
CA GLU A 73 -2.47 1.84 -10.35
C GLU A 73 -2.38 1.62 -11.87
N GLU A 74 -1.46 0.77 -12.34
CA GLU A 74 -1.33 0.43 -13.76
C GLU A 74 -2.58 -0.32 -14.27
N ILE A 75 -3.11 -1.26 -13.48
CA ILE A 75 -4.36 -1.98 -13.82
C ILE A 75 -5.55 -1.02 -13.91
N ILE A 76 -5.71 -0.10 -12.96
CA ILE A 76 -6.81 0.88 -12.96
C ILE A 76 -6.75 1.78 -14.21
N ARG A 77 -5.55 2.24 -14.59
CA ARG A 77 -5.36 3.07 -15.80
C ARG A 77 -5.78 2.33 -17.07
N VAL A 78 -5.38 1.06 -17.21
CA VAL A 78 -5.79 0.23 -18.37
C VAL A 78 -7.32 0.09 -18.41
N ILE A 79 -7.97 -0.12 -17.26
CA ILE A 79 -9.42 -0.19 -17.19
C ILE A 79 -10.06 1.16 -17.58
N GLU A 80 -9.55 2.29 -17.09
CA GLU A 80 -10.05 3.62 -17.45
C GLU A 80 -9.93 3.91 -18.97
N GLU A 81 -8.83 3.49 -19.60
CA GLU A 81 -8.60 3.64 -21.04
C GLU A 81 -9.58 2.79 -21.89
N ASP A 82 -9.94 1.60 -21.41
CA ASP A 82 -10.88 0.69 -22.09
C ASP A 82 -12.37 1.06 -21.88
N ILE A 83 -12.70 1.94 -20.92
CA ILE A 83 -14.08 2.40 -20.70
C ILE A 83 -14.46 3.41 -21.77
N PHE A 84 -15.06 2.93 -22.86
CA PHE A 84 -15.76 3.77 -23.82
C PHE A 84 -17.07 4.31 -23.23
N LEU A 85 -17.04 5.50 -22.64
CA LEU A 85 -18.26 6.20 -22.20
C LEU A 85 -19.01 6.73 -23.44
N PRO A 86 -20.21 6.23 -23.76
CA PRO A 86 -21.00 6.81 -24.84
C PRO A 86 -21.33 8.27 -24.50
N PRO A 87 -21.46 9.16 -25.51
CA PRO A 87 -21.76 10.56 -25.27
C PRO A 87 -23.07 10.70 -24.49
N ILE A 88 -22.98 11.25 -23.28
CA ILE A 88 -24.15 11.56 -22.45
C ILE A 88 -24.90 12.69 -23.17
N ARG A 89 -26.11 12.39 -23.66
CA ARG A 89 -26.97 13.44 -24.21
C ARG A 89 -27.46 14.29 -23.03
N PRO A 90 -27.16 15.60 -22.99
CA PRO A 90 -27.71 16.46 -21.95
C PRO A 90 -29.24 16.43 -22.01
N PRO A 91 -29.93 16.54 -20.86
CA PRO A 91 -31.38 16.55 -20.84
C PRO A 91 -31.90 17.68 -21.73
N PHE A 92 -32.87 17.36 -22.59
CA PHE A 92 -33.45 18.32 -23.52
C PHE A 92 -34.15 19.44 -22.74
N ARG A 93 -33.49 20.60 -22.62
CA ARG A 93 -34.15 21.83 -22.14
C ARG A 93 -35.00 22.37 -23.28
N ARG A 94 -36.29 22.05 -23.27
CA ARG A 94 -37.28 22.70 -24.13
C ARG A 94 -37.37 24.16 -23.69
N ASN A 95 -36.62 25.04 -24.35
CA ASN A 95 -36.76 26.48 -24.15
C ASN A 95 -38.12 26.88 -24.73
N ILE A 96 -39.16 26.83 -23.91
CA ILE A 96 -40.46 27.42 -24.24
C ILE A 96 -40.23 28.93 -24.24
N ARG A 97 -39.94 29.51 -25.41
CA ARG A 97 -40.13 30.95 -25.59
C ARG A 97 -41.64 31.19 -25.52
N PRO A 98 -42.15 32.11 -24.68
CA PRO A 98 -43.54 32.51 -24.76
C PRO A 98 -43.71 33.31 -26.05
N THR A 99 -44.08 32.64 -27.12
CA THR A 99 -44.61 33.28 -28.33
C THR A 99 -45.93 33.95 -27.94
N SER A 100 -46.06 35.25 -28.18
CA SER A 100 -47.33 35.97 -28.03
C SER A 100 -48.37 35.30 -28.91
N SER A 101 -49.61 35.14 -28.44
CA SER A 101 -50.69 34.49 -29.21
C SER A 101 -50.90 35.12 -30.60
N ALA A 102 -50.51 36.38 -30.79
CA ALA A 102 -50.53 37.06 -32.07
C ALA A 102 -49.56 36.45 -33.11
N GLU A 103 -48.34 36.10 -32.71
CA GLU A 103 -47.33 35.51 -33.60
C GLU A 103 -47.70 34.08 -34.02
N PHE A 104 -48.49 33.36 -33.21
CA PHE A 104 -48.94 32.00 -33.53
C PHE A 104 -50.04 31.96 -34.60
N LEU A 105 -50.87 33.00 -34.69
CA LEU A 105 -51.95 33.10 -35.68
C LEU A 105 -51.48 33.57 -37.06
N GLU A 106 -50.29 34.17 -37.15
CA GLU A 106 -49.73 34.67 -38.41
C GLU A 106 -48.97 33.57 -39.20
N ALA A 107 -48.62 32.47 -38.53
CA ALA A 107 -47.87 31.36 -39.11
C ALA A 107 -48.74 30.18 -39.59
N LEU A 108 -50.07 30.30 -39.51
CA LEU A 108 -51.08 29.36 -40.03
C LEU A 108 -51.72 29.92 -41.30
#